data_AF-A0A9E5EZ78-F1
#
_entry.id   AF-A0A9E5EZ78-F1
#
_cell.length_a   1.000
_cell.length_b   1.000
_cell.length_c   1.000
_cell.angle_alpha   90.00
_cell.angle_beta   90.00
_cell.angle_gamma   90.00
#
_symmetry.space_group_name_H-M   'P 1'
#
loop_
_entity.id
_entity.type
_entity.pdbx_description
1 polymer ?
#
loop_
_entity_poly.entity_id
_entity_poly.type
_entity_poly.pdbx_seq_one_letter_code
_entity_poly.pdbx_strand_id
1 'polypeptide(L)'
;MAKKTAKKTAKPTLAQRIAQNKKDAERAKNIISRNGQKLFKEAVKEIFKEFKNLEKFQWNQYTPNWNDGDPCDFGLYTDSLAINDECGKDYDEIESTWNLEHLHKLLSDKENEKKRILKEIKEKAGNSWEVESLKRDLKSIKNREPKEVEGKFKIKKTITYVLENIDESVFERMFGEGTVTVTRDGITVEECEHD
;
A
#
# COMPACT_ATOMS: atom_id res chain seq x y z
N MET A 1 48.17 -31.03 39.28
CA MET A 1 46.69 -31.03 39.17
C MET A 1 46.18 -29.60 39.38
N ALA A 2 45.74 -28.90 38.32
CA ALA A 2 45.23 -27.53 38.42
C ALA A 2 43.71 -27.54 38.66
N LYS A 3 43.27 -27.07 39.83
CA LYS A 3 41.84 -26.87 40.13
C LYS A 3 41.31 -25.70 39.30
N LYS A 4 40.47 -26.00 38.30
CA LYS A 4 39.65 -24.98 37.62
C LYS A 4 38.59 -24.48 38.60
N THR A 5 38.80 -23.31 39.19
CA THR A 5 37.78 -22.60 39.95
C THR A 5 36.75 -22.03 38.98
N ALA A 6 35.57 -22.64 38.93
CA ALA A 6 34.43 -22.07 38.21
C ALA A 6 34.01 -20.77 38.90
N LYS A 7 34.21 -19.63 38.22
CA LYS A 7 33.63 -18.35 38.65
C LYS A 7 32.11 -18.46 38.59
N LYS A 8 31.44 -18.58 39.74
CA LYS A 8 30.01 -18.30 39.86
C LYS A 8 29.79 -16.82 39.49
N THR A 9 29.31 -16.56 38.28
CA THR A 9 28.93 -15.21 37.87
C THR A 9 27.73 -14.76 38.70
N ALA A 10 27.87 -13.64 39.42
CA ALA A 10 26.78 -13.05 40.19
C ALA A 10 25.58 -12.73 39.29
N LYS A 11 24.36 -12.91 39.80
CA LYS A 11 23.12 -12.63 39.08
C LYS A 11 23.06 -11.12 38.77
N PRO A 12 22.72 -10.69 37.55
CA PRO A 12 22.71 -9.27 37.20
C PRO A 12 21.68 -8.50 38.02
N THR A 13 22.00 -7.24 38.33
CA THR A 13 21.11 -6.33 39.06
C THR A 13 19.89 -5.95 38.21
N LEU A 14 18.85 -5.40 38.84
CA LEU A 14 17.67 -4.90 38.13
C LEU A 14 18.04 -3.84 37.08
N ALA A 15 18.89 -2.87 37.43
CA ALA A 15 19.35 -1.84 36.51
C ALA A 15 20.10 -2.44 35.29
N GLN A 16 20.96 -3.44 35.51
CA GLN A 16 21.65 -4.15 34.42
C GLN A 16 20.66 -4.88 33.50
N ARG A 17 19.62 -5.50 34.07
CA ARG A 17 18.58 -6.18 33.30
C ARG A 17 17.74 -5.19 32.47
N ILE A 18 17.38 -4.03 33.04
CA ILE A 18 16.66 -2.97 32.32
C ILE A 18 17.51 -2.43 31.15
N ALA A 19 18.78 -2.12 31.41
CA ALA A 19 19.70 -1.66 30.37
C ALA A 19 19.90 -2.70 29.26
N GLN A 20 19.97 -3.98 29.62
CA GLN A 20 20.06 -5.07 28.65
C GLN A 20 18.78 -5.19 27.81
N ASN A 21 17.60 -5.13 28.44
CA ASN A 21 16.32 -5.15 27.72
C ASN A 21 16.21 -4.00 26.70
N LYS A 22 16.65 -2.78 27.07
CA LYS A 22 16.70 -1.65 26.13
C LYS A 22 17.59 -1.95 24.92
N LYS A 23 18.78 -2.52 25.14
CA LYS A 23 19.70 -2.91 24.05
C LYS A 23 19.10 -4.00 23.15
N ASP A 24 18.41 -4.97 23.74
CA ASP A 24 17.82 -6.08 22.97
C ASP A 24 16.60 -5.62 22.17
N ALA A 25 15.79 -4.70 22.70
CA ALA A 25 14.73 -4.04 21.94
C ALA A 25 15.28 -3.28 20.73
N GLU A 26 16.35 -2.49 20.92
CA GLU A 26 16.99 -1.77 19.82
C GLU A 26 17.62 -2.71 18.78
N ARG A 27 18.20 -3.83 19.21
CA ARG A 27 18.68 -4.87 18.29
C ARG A 27 17.55 -5.48 17.48
N ALA A 28 16.43 -5.82 18.11
CA ALA A 28 15.26 -6.37 17.44
C ALA A 28 14.71 -5.39 16.39
N LYS A 29 14.54 -4.11 16.74
CA LYS A 29 14.13 -3.04 15.80
C LYS A 29 15.07 -2.93 14.59
N ASN A 30 16.38 -3.03 14.82
CA ASN A 30 17.37 -2.99 13.75
C ASN A 30 17.31 -4.22 12.84
N ILE A 31 17.06 -5.41 13.39
CA ILE A 31 16.90 -6.64 12.61
C ILE A 31 15.64 -6.57 11.75
N ILE A 32 14.50 -6.19 12.35
CA ILE A 32 13.22 -6.05 11.64
C ILE A 32 13.38 -5.06 10.49
N SER A 33 13.98 -3.90 10.75
CA SER A 33 14.19 -2.88 9.72
C SER A 33 15.12 -3.31 8.60
N ARG A 34 16.26 -3.97 8.90
CA ARG A 34 17.16 -4.48 7.87
C ARG A 34 16.49 -5.57 7.01
N ASN A 35 15.72 -6.45 7.64
CA ASN A 35 15.00 -7.51 6.94
C ASN A 35 13.88 -6.93 6.09
N GLY A 36 13.09 -6.00 6.63
CA GLY A 36 12.04 -5.28 5.89
C GLY A 36 12.62 -4.52 4.69
N GLN A 37 13.72 -3.79 4.88
CA GLN A 37 14.45 -3.11 3.79
C GLN A 37 14.89 -4.07 2.69
N LYS A 38 15.39 -5.24 3.07
CA LYS A 38 15.82 -6.27 2.13
C LYS A 38 14.62 -6.85 1.37
N LEU A 39 13.56 -7.22 2.08
CA LEU A 39 12.33 -7.77 1.51
C LEU A 39 11.67 -6.79 0.55
N PHE A 40 11.57 -5.51 0.92
CA PHE A 40 11.04 -4.47 0.04
C PHE A 40 11.84 -4.38 -1.26
N LYS A 41 13.18 -4.33 -1.18
CA LYS A 41 14.05 -4.27 -2.37
C LYS A 41 13.93 -5.52 -3.25
N GLU A 42 13.73 -6.69 -2.66
CA GLU A 42 13.50 -7.94 -3.40
C GLU A 42 12.12 -7.91 -4.07
N ALA A 43 11.07 -7.53 -3.34
CA ALA A 43 9.71 -7.38 -3.86
C ALA A 43 9.64 -6.39 -5.02
N VAL A 44 10.30 -5.22 -4.93
CA VAL A 44 10.36 -4.25 -6.02
C VAL A 44 10.96 -4.86 -7.29
N LYS A 45 12.05 -5.63 -7.16
CA LYS A 45 12.66 -6.31 -8.32
C LYS A 45 11.72 -7.34 -8.94
N GLU A 46 11.00 -8.09 -8.11
CA GLU A 46 10.04 -9.10 -8.57
C GLU A 46 8.83 -8.46 -9.25
N ILE A 47 8.27 -7.40 -8.67
CA ILE A 47 7.17 -6.60 -9.24
C ILE A 47 7.54 -6.12 -10.64
N PHE A 48 8.69 -5.46 -10.80
CA PHE A 48 9.13 -4.97 -12.11
C PHE A 48 9.52 -6.11 -13.08
N LYS A 49 9.88 -7.29 -12.57
CA LYS A 49 10.15 -8.47 -13.39
C LYS A 49 8.85 -9.07 -13.91
N GLU A 50 7.81 -9.15 -13.08
CA GLU A 50 6.49 -9.68 -13.41
C GLU A 50 5.73 -8.73 -14.34
N PHE A 51 5.65 -7.45 -13.98
CA PHE A 51 4.88 -6.45 -14.71
C PHE A 51 5.79 -5.63 -15.62
N LYS A 52 5.91 -6.06 -16.88
CA LYS A 52 6.80 -5.41 -17.87
C LYS A 52 6.33 -4.02 -18.30
N ASN A 53 5.02 -3.79 -18.28
CA ASN A 53 4.39 -2.52 -18.57
C ASN A 53 4.38 -1.55 -17.37
N LEU A 54 4.89 -1.97 -16.21
CA LEU A 54 5.11 -1.08 -15.08
C LEU A 54 6.43 -0.32 -15.28
N GLU A 55 6.31 1.01 -15.35
CA GLU A 55 7.40 1.96 -15.46
C GLU A 55 7.72 2.55 -14.09
N LYS A 56 6.69 2.94 -13.34
CA LYS A 56 6.81 3.47 -11.97
C LYS A 56 5.55 3.30 -11.13
N PHE A 57 5.70 3.40 -9.82
CA PHE A 57 4.58 3.55 -8.89
C PHE A 57 4.94 4.52 -7.76
N GLN A 58 3.92 5.17 -7.19
CA GLN A 58 4.08 6.27 -6.25
C GLN A 58 3.03 6.22 -5.14
N TRP A 59 3.42 6.51 -3.90
CA TRP A 59 2.50 6.67 -2.77
C TRP A 59 2.96 7.83 -1.87
N ASN A 60 2.06 8.33 -1.04
CA ASN A 60 2.37 9.31 -0.01
C ASN A 60 2.57 8.64 1.34
N GLN A 61 3.50 9.15 2.14
CA GLN A 61 3.69 8.74 3.52
C GLN A 61 4.05 9.94 4.40
N TYR A 62 3.31 10.13 5.48
CA TYR A 62 3.49 11.26 6.38
C TYR A 62 2.71 11.05 7.68
N THR A 63 3.02 11.87 8.66
CA THR A 63 2.23 12.05 9.88
C THR A 63 1.26 13.23 9.66
N PRO A 64 -0.08 13.03 9.65
CA PRO A 64 -1.02 14.13 9.43
C PRO A 64 -0.86 15.27 10.43
N ASN A 65 -0.92 16.51 9.94
CA ASN A 65 -0.92 17.70 10.82
C ASN A 65 -2.31 18.05 11.36
N TRP A 66 -3.37 17.49 10.78
CA TRP A 66 -4.76 17.65 11.19
C TRP A 66 -5.23 16.36 11.86
N ASN A 67 -5.21 16.31 13.19
CA ASN A 67 -5.96 15.31 13.92
C ASN A 67 -6.57 16.02 15.12
N ASP A 68 -7.89 15.94 15.29
CA ASP A 68 -8.74 16.75 16.18
C ASP A 68 -8.47 16.53 17.69
N GLY A 69 -7.20 16.58 18.10
CA GLY A 69 -6.71 16.22 19.43
C GLY A 69 -6.19 14.78 19.57
N ASP A 70 -6.33 13.94 18.55
CA ASP A 70 -5.82 12.57 18.55
C ASP A 70 -4.31 12.52 18.19
N PRO A 71 -3.54 11.53 18.69
CA PRO A 71 -2.16 11.34 18.28
C PRO A 71 -2.05 11.18 16.76
N CYS A 72 -1.17 11.95 16.15
CA CYS A 72 -0.84 11.76 14.75
C CYS A 72 0.24 10.67 14.66
N ASP A 73 -0.08 9.58 13.97
CA ASP A 73 0.86 8.50 13.68
C ASP A 73 1.28 8.57 12.21
N PHE A 74 2.54 8.23 11.95
CA PHE A 74 3.05 8.05 10.60
C PHE A 74 2.25 6.95 9.90
N GLY A 75 1.84 7.19 8.64
CA GLY A 75 1.09 6.21 7.85
C GLY A 75 1.51 6.14 6.39
N LEU A 76 1.25 4.98 5.77
CA LEU A 76 1.37 4.79 4.33
C LEU A 76 0.00 4.95 3.64
N TYR A 77 -0.16 5.96 2.80
CA TYR A 77 -1.41 6.25 2.09
C TYR A 77 -1.51 5.42 0.80
N THR A 78 -1.72 4.11 0.94
CA THR A 78 -1.78 3.15 -0.18
C THR A 78 -3.05 3.28 -1.05
N ASP A 79 -4.06 3.97 -0.56
CA ASP A 79 -5.26 4.36 -1.30
C ASP A 79 -4.96 5.36 -2.43
N SER A 80 -3.97 6.23 -2.19
CA SER A 80 -3.43 7.20 -3.14
C SER A 80 -2.39 6.62 -4.13
N LEU A 81 -2.17 5.29 -4.11
CA LEU A 81 -1.19 4.61 -4.95
C LEU A 81 -1.44 4.90 -6.45
N ALA A 82 -0.45 5.56 -7.07
CA ALA A 82 -0.41 5.89 -8.48
C ALA A 82 0.53 4.95 -9.25
N ILE A 83 0.18 4.64 -10.50
CA ILE A 83 0.95 3.77 -11.40
C ILE A 83 1.17 4.50 -12.73
N ASN A 84 2.41 4.54 -13.25
CA ASN A 84 2.75 5.11 -14.57
C ASN A 84 2.15 6.51 -14.85
N ASP A 85 2.29 7.46 -13.92
CA ASP A 85 1.74 8.83 -14.05
C ASP A 85 0.20 8.94 -14.03
N GLU A 86 -0.51 7.83 -13.86
CA GLU A 86 -1.93 7.84 -13.48
C GLU A 86 -2.04 8.22 -11.99
N CYS A 87 -1.69 9.47 -11.70
CA CYS A 87 -2.14 10.17 -10.50
C CYS A 87 -3.66 10.24 -10.57
N GLY A 88 -4.35 10.05 -9.45
CA GLY A 88 -5.79 10.25 -9.31
C GLY A 88 -6.17 11.71 -9.55
N LYS A 89 -6.03 12.18 -10.78
CA LYS A 89 -6.47 13.50 -11.21
C LYS A 89 -7.98 13.42 -11.38
N ASP A 90 -8.66 14.31 -10.66
CA ASP A 90 -10.11 14.42 -10.47
C ASP A 90 -10.78 13.31 -9.66
N TYR A 91 -11.29 13.68 -8.48
CA TYR A 91 -12.24 12.91 -7.66
C TYR A 91 -13.43 12.35 -8.47
N ASP A 92 -13.71 12.93 -9.64
CA ASP A 92 -14.77 12.52 -10.56
C ASP A 92 -14.38 11.39 -11.54
N GLU A 93 -13.07 11.07 -11.69
CA GLU A 93 -12.55 10.02 -12.59
C GLU A 93 -11.64 8.98 -11.91
N ILE A 94 -11.34 9.12 -10.61
CA ILE A 94 -10.36 8.31 -9.88
C ILE A 94 -10.64 6.78 -9.93
N GLU A 95 -9.71 6.05 -10.56
CA GLU A 95 -9.42 4.63 -10.35
C GLU A 95 -8.77 4.40 -8.95
N SER A 96 -9.49 4.76 -7.88
CA SER A 96 -9.09 4.39 -6.52
C SER A 96 -9.02 2.87 -6.43
N THR A 97 -8.29 2.31 -5.44
CA THR A 97 -8.24 0.86 -5.23
C THR A 97 -9.65 0.26 -5.14
N TRP A 98 -10.55 0.98 -4.47
CA TRP A 98 -11.98 0.66 -4.39
C TRP A 98 -12.69 0.68 -5.75
N ASN A 99 -12.39 1.64 -6.62
CA ASN A 99 -12.95 1.68 -7.98
C ASN A 99 -12.37 0.58 -8.88
N LEU A 100 -11.07 0.29 -8.79
CA LEU A 100 -10.44 -0.79 -9.57
C LEU A 100 -10.93 -2.18 -9.17
N GLU A 101 -11.12 -2.46 -7.88
CA GLU A 101 -11.68 -3.73 -7.41
C GLU A 101 -13.14 -3.91 -7.89
N HIS A 102 -13.95 -2.85 -7.81
CA HIS A 102 -15.30 -2.86 -8.35
C HIS A 102 -15.31 -3.07 -9.87
N LEU A 103 -14.49 -2.33 -10.61
CA LEU A 103 -14.37 -2.49 -12.07
C LEU A 103 -13.87 -3.88 -12.47
N HIS A 104 -12.90 -4.43 -11.74
CA HIS A 104 -12.39 -5.79 -11.94
C HIS A 104 -13.51 -6.82 -11.78
N LYS A 105 -14.29 -6.70 -10.71
CA LYS A 105 -15.47 -7.54 -10.46
C LYS A 105 -16.49 -7.42 -11.59
N LEU A 106 -16.87 -6.19 -11.97
CA LEU A 106 -17.83 -5.94 -13.06
C LEU A 106 -17.39 -6.56 -14.39
N LEU A 107 -16.11 -6.47 -14.71
CA LEU A 107 -15.57 -6.94 -15.99
C LEU A 107 -15.25 -8.44 -15.98
N SER A 108 -15.04 -9.05 -14.81
CA SER A 108 -14.81 -10.50 -14.68
C SER A 108 -16.00 -11.35 -15.18
N ASP A 109 -17.23 -10.86 -14.99
CA ASP A 109 -18.47 -11.46 -15.50
C ASP A 109 -19.29 -10.44 -16.30
N LYS A 110 -18.60 -9.81 -17.26
CA LYS A 110 -19.07 -8.67 -18.07
C LYS A 110 -20.50 -8.82 -18.57
N GLU A 111 -20.85 -9.98 -19.15
CA GLU A 111 -22.15 -10.19 -19.77
C GLU A 111 -23.28 -10.40 -18.75
N ASN A 112 -23.03 -11.11 -17.64
CA ASN A 112 -24.05 -11.28 -16.61
C ASN A 112 -24.25 -9.99 -15.81
N GLU A 113 -23.17 -9.27 -15.48
CA GLU A 113 -23.24 -7.98 -14.80
C GLU A 113 -23.99 -6.95 -15.64
N LYS A 114 -23.74 -6.90 -16.95
CA LYS A 114 -24.51 -6.08 -17.90
C LYS A 114 -26.00 -6.40 -17.86
N LYS A 115 -26.37 -7.69 -17.87
CA LYS A 115 -27.78 -8.12 -17.80
C LYS A 115 -28.42 -7.74 -16.46
N ARG A 116 -27.70 -7.94 -15.35
CA ARG A 116 -28.13 -7.56 -13.99
C ARG A 116 -28.41 -6.07 -13.90
N ILE A 117 -27.45 -5.24 -14.30
CA ILE A 117 -27.56 -3.78 -14.28
C ILE A 117 -28.73 -3.30 -15.17
N LEU A 118 -28.88 -3.84 -16.38
CA LEU A 118 -30.00 -3.48 -17.26
C LEU A 118 -31.36 -3.86 -16.67
N LYS A 119 -31.44 -4.95 -15.91
CA LYS A 119 -32.67 -5.35 -15.21
C LYS A 119 -32.96 -4.39 -14.05
N GLU A 120 -31.97 -4.08 -13.21
CA GLU A 120 -32.13 -3.16 -12.08
C GLU A 120 -32.54 -1.75 -12.52
N ILE A 121 -31.97 -1.23 -13.60
CA ILE A 121 -32.37 0.07 -14.17
C ILE A 121 -33.83 0.06 -14.64
N LYS A 122 -34.34 -1.07 -15.15
CA LYS A 122 -35.75 -1.19 -15.58
C LYS A 122 -36.72 -1.28 -14.41
N GLU A 123 -36.31 -1.98 -13.34
CA GLU A 123 -37.13 -2.19 -12.14
C GLU A 123 -37.16 -0.93 -11.26
N LYS A 124 -36.10 -0.12 -11.28
CA LYS A 124 -36.03 1.16 -10.58
C LYS A 124 -36.58 2.28 -11.45
N ALA A 125 -37.69 2.89 -11.03
CA ALA A 125 -38.27 4.06 -11.71
C ALA A 125 -37.59 5.37 -11.26
N GLY A 126 -37.22 6.22 -12.22
CA GLY A 126 -36.86 7.63 -11.99
C GLY A 126 -35.36 7.98 -12.05
N ASN A 127 -35.06 9.26 -11.89
CA ASN A 127 -33.69 9.82 -11.84
C ASN A 127 -33.19 9.83 -10.39
N SER A 128 -32.89 8.66 -9.84
CA SER A 128 -32.23 8.52 -8.53
C SER A 128 -30.72 8.38 -8.71
N TRP A 129 -29.93 8.80 -7.71
CA TRP A 129 -28.47 8.62 -7.68
C TRP A 129 -28.07 7.16 -7.89
N GLU A 130 -28.89 6.20 -7.44
CA GLU A 130 -28.68 4.76 -7.66
C GLU A 130 -28.76 4.38 -9.14
N VAL A 131 -29.73 4.93 -9.87
CA VAL A 131 -29.91 4.69 -11.31
C VAL A 131 -28.75 5.31 -12.09
N GLU A 132 -28.29 6.50 -11.70
CA GLU A 132 -27.12 7.14 -12.30
C GLU A 132 -25.82 6.38 -11.99
N SER A 133 -25.67 5.80 -10.80
CA SER A 133 -24.56 4.91 -10.46
C SER A 133 -24.54 3.67 -11.36
N LEU A 134 -25.69 3.00 -11.53
CA LEU A 134 -25.82 1.84 -12.41
C LEU A 134 -25.56 2.19 -13.89
N LYS A 135 -25.98 3.38 -14.35
CA LYS A 135 -25.65 3.87 -15.69
C LYS A 135 -24.15 4.09 -15.88
N ARG A 136 -23.44 4.59 -14.85
CA ARG A 136 -21.97 4.72 -14.85
C ARG A 136 -21.30 3.35 -14.96
N ASP A 137 -21.72 2.37 -14.16
CA ASP A 137 -21.20 1.00 -14.25
C ASP A 137 -21.42 0.39 -15.65
N LEU A 138 -22.60 0.56 -16.23
CA LEU A 138 -22.91 0.09 -17.58
C LEU A 138 -22.03 0.77 -18.65
N LYS A 139 -21.72 2.06 -18.48
CA LYS A 139 -20.80 2.82 -19.35
C LYS A 139 -19.38 2.25 -19.23
N SER A 140 -18.90 1.99 -18.01
CA SER A 140 -17.60 1.37 -17.75
C SER A 140 -17.49 -0.01 -18.39
N ILE A 141 -18.50 -0.87 -18.24
CA ILE A 141 -18.58 -2.19 -18.89
C ILE A 141 -18.45 -2.07 -20.41
N LYS A 142 -19.13 -1.11 -21.04
CA LYS A 142 -19.13 -0.95 -22.49
C LYS A 142 -17.80 -0.43 -23.04
N ASN A 143 -17.15 0.46 -22.31
CA ASN A 143 -16.01 1.22 -22.83
C ASN A 143 -14.65 0.64 -22.45
N ARG A 144 -14.59 -0.37 -21.59
CA ARG A 144 -13.33 -0.92 -21.06
C ARG A 144 -13.11 -2.38 -21.47
N GLU A 145 -11.84 -2.68 -21.73
CA GLU A 145 -11.35 -4.02 -22.00
C GLU A 145 -11.01 -4.74 -20.68
N PRO A 146 -11.58 -5.94 -20.40
CA PRO A 146 -11.33 -6.66 -19.14
C PRO A 146 -9.86 -6.92 -18.85
N LYS A 147 -9.06 -7.22 -19.88
CA LYS A 147 -7.63 -7.54 -19.73
C LYS A 147 -6.80 -6.35 -19.25
N GLU A 148 -7.18 -5.14 -19.64
CA GLU A 148 -6.50 -3.91 -19.21
C GLU A 148 -6.74 -3.66 -17.72
N VAL A 149 -8.00 -3.74 -17.30
CA VAL A 149 -8.38 -3.56 -15.89
C VAL A 149 -7.81 -4.68 -15.02
N GLU A 150 -7.81 -5.92 -15.48
CA GLU A 150 -7.14 -7.05 -14.80
C GLU A 150 -5.65 -6.78 -14.58
N GLY A 151 -4.95 -6.30 -15.61
CA GLY A 151 -3.52 -5.98 -15.52
C GLY A 151 -3.24 -4.91 -14.47
N LYS A 152 -3.97 -3.79 -14.53
CA LYS A 152 -3.86 -2.69 -13.54
C LYS A 152 -4.23 -3.16 -12.12
N PHE A 153 -5.31 -3.90 -11.98
CA PHE A 153 -5.76 -4.45 -10.69
C PHE A 153 -4.68 -5.34 -10.06
N LYS A 154 -4.08 -6.25 -10.83
CA LYS A 154 -2.99 -7.11 -10.31
C LYS A 154 -1.78 -6.29 -9.87
N ILE A 155 -1.34 -5.33 -10.68
CA ILE A 155 -0.20 -4.47 -10.33
C ILE A 155 -0.49 -3.75 -9.02
N LYS A 156 -1.63 -3.05 -8.93
CA LYS A 156 -2.01 -2.27 -7.74
C LYS A 156 -2.12 -3.16 -6.51
N LYS A 157 -2.83 -4.28 -6.62
CA LYS A 157 -2.99 -5.25 -5.52
C LYS A 157 -1.67 -5.81 -5.02
N THR A 158 -0.73 -6.15 -5.92
CA THR A 158 0.58 -6.66 -5.53
C THR A 158 1.40 -5.60 -4.80
N ILE A 159 1.41 -4.35 -5.29
CA ILE A 159 2.14 -3.26 -4.64
C ILE A 159 1.52 -2.94 -3.27
N THR A 160 0.19 -2.77 -3.19
CA THR A 160 -0.53 -2.53 -1.94
C THR A 160 -0.24 -3.64 -0.93
N TYR A 161 -0.27 -4.91 -1.34
CA TYR A 161 0.07 -6.03 -0.48
C TYR A 161 1.48 -5.90 0.12
N VAL A 162 2.48 -5.52 -0.68
CA VAL A 162 3.86 -5.32 -0.20
C VAL A 162 3.93 -4.17 0.80
N LEU A 163 3.28 -3.04 0.50
CA LEU A 163 3.29 -1.86 1.37
C LEU A 163 2.61 -2.13 2.72
N GLU A 164 1.46 -2.83 2.71
CA GLU A 164 0.67 -3.11 3.93
C GLU A 164 1.26 -4.23 4.80
N ASN A 165 2.11 -5.10 4.26
CA ASN A 165 2.67 -6.24 4.99
C ASN A 165 4.12 -6.02 5.46
N ILE A 166 4.71 -4.87 5.14
CA ILE A 166 5.98 -4.43 5.72
C ILE A 166 5.67 -3.35 6.75
N ASP A 167 6.27 -3.44 7.93
CA ASP A 167 6.03 -2.51 9.03
C ASP A 167 6.35 -1.06 8.63
N GLU A 168 5.45 -0.13 8.95
CA GLU A 168 5.53 1.28 8.52
C GLU A 168 6.83 1.96 9.01
N SER A 169 7.34 1.58 10.19
CA SER A 169 8.60 2.11 10.72
C SER A 169 9.81 1.75 9.84
N VAL A 170 9.69 0.72 9.00
CA VAL A 170 10.70 0.39 7.98
C VAL A 170 10.70 1.46 6.91
N PHE A 171 9.53 1.85 6.41
CA PHE A 171 9.39 2.88 5.37
C PHE A 171 9.72 4.27 5.88
N GLU A 172 9.28 4.61 7.09
CA GLU A 172 9.68 5.85 7.79
C GLU A 172 11.21 5.93 7.88
N ARG A 173 11.88 4.86 8.30
CA ARG A 173 13.36 4.84 8.38
C ARG A 173 14.05 4.86 7.02
N MET A 174 13.43 4.29 6.00
CA MET A 174 14.00 4.21 4.66
C MET A 174 13.91 5.53 3.90
N PHE A 175 12.75 6.17 4.00
CA PHE A 175 12.35 7.22 3.07
C PHE A 175 11.91 8.50 3.78
N GLY A 176 11.70 8.50 5.09
CA GLY A 176 11.21 9.66 5.83
C GLY A 176 9.74 9.96 5.52
N GLU A 177 9.37 11.23 5.45
CA GLU A 177 8.05 11.65 4.97
C GLU A 177 8.16 12.19 3.55
N GLY A 178 7.07 12.09 2.79
CA GLY A 178 7.01 12.59 1.41
C GLY A 178 6.28 11.67 0.45
N THR A 179 6.33 12.04 -0.82
CA THR A 179 5.90 11.20 -1.94
C THR A 179 7.06 10.31 -2.36
N VAL A 180 6.91 9.00 -2.19
CA VAL A 180 7.92 8.02 -2.59
C VAL A 180 7.62 7.55 -4.00
N THR A 181 8.60 7.70 -4.89
CA THR A 181 8.51 7.25 -6.29
C THR A 181 9.50 6.14 -6.53
N VAL A 182 9.00 5.00 -7.00
CA VAL A 182 9.83 3.82 -7.29
C VAL A 182 9.83 3.55 -8.79
N THR A 183 11.03 3.47 -9.37
CA THR A 183 11.28 3.15 -10.77
C THR A 183 12.24 1.95 -10.87
N ARG A 184 12.51 1.50 -12.09
CA ARG A 184 13.56 0.48 -12.34
C ARG A 184 14.96 0.98 -12.01
N ASP A 185 15.18 2.28 -12.10
CA ASP A 185 16.50 2.91 -11.94
C ASP A 185 16.80 3.31 -10.49
N GLY A 186 15.76 3.44 -9.66
CA GLY A 186 15.91 3.81 -8.27
C GLY A 186 14.64 4.29 -7.60
N ILE A 187 14.82 4.87 -6.42
CA ILE A 187 13.75 5.41 -5.57
C ILE A 187 14.07 6.87 -5.29
N THR A 188 13.09 7.75 -5.48
CA THR A 188 13.15 9.16 -5.10
C THR A 188 12.10 9.46 -4.05
N VAL A 189 12.36 10.47 -3.22
CA VAL A 189 11.42 11.00 -2.22
C VAL A 189 11.33 12.50 -2.44
N GLU A 190 10.12 13.00 -2.63
CA GLU A 190 9.81 14.42 -2.81
C GLU A 190 8.99 14.90 -1.62
N GLU A 191 9.11 16.19 -1.26
CA GLU A 191 8.29 16.76 -0.18
C GLU A 191 6.80 16.65 -0.53
N CYS A 192 5.98 16.25 0.45
CA CYS A 192 4.54 16.17 0.25
C CYS A 192 3.98 17.59 0.18
N GLU A 193 3.39 17.99 -0.96
CA GLU A 193 2.61 19.23 -1.03
C GLU A 193 1.35 19.04 -0.16
N HIS A 194 1.29 19.77 0.95
CA HIS A 194 0.13 19.84 1.82
C HIS A 194 -0.77 20.97 1.33
N ASP A 195 -1.71 20.67 0.42
CA ASP A 195 -2.82 21.56 0.06
C ASP A 195 -4.02 21.36 0.99
#